data_AF-A0A1C7MTA0-F1
#
_entry.id   AF-A0A1C7MTA0-F1
#
_cell.length_a   1.000
_cell.length_b   1.000
_cell.length_c   1.000
_cell.angle_alpha   90.00
_cell.angle_beta   90.00
_cell.angle_gamma   90.00
#
_symmetry.space_group_name_H-M   'P 1'
#
loop_
_entity.id
_entity.type
_entity.pdbx_description
1 polymer ?
#
loop_
_entity_poly.entity_id
_entity_poly.type
_entity_poly.pdbx_seq_one_letter_code
_entity_poly.pdbx_strand_id
1 'polypeptide(L)'
;MLLDDCGNSSSRASALHGFIEASINLPSWVKILVTSRPEPDISESFSSVFDTWQLDTSNEEQRADVAVYIKCRIEALRQRKSLGNHWPGTEKTEDLITRADGLFISARLSLDLIEKQHRALDLILLEDDLSPGDRGQSEIRLDQLYCKILYRCQLSTDDLRHFPPRRPLIHSILELVIFAKVPISASCLFDLICNDIDDVNAVERVIDELAPVLQLEGSSTIRVIHSSFVDFLTSPGRSQKLCIATSKWHQLRFALTSLRVLNRDLQHDLCQIGDLSLLNAEVPDIEGKLHRESSLFIADSFGSSISWIVMNLMMKYFGNS
;
A
#
# COMPACT_ATOMS: atom_id res chain seq x y z
N MET A 1 -11.53 -4.12 1.88
CA MET A 1 -11.47 -3.04 0.87
C MET A 1 -12.39 -1.95 1.38
N LEU A 2 -11.86 -0.76 1.62
CA LEU A 2 -12.67 0.38 2.07
C LEU A 2 -13.45 0.93 0.87
N LEU A 3 -14.71 1.32 1.07
CA LEU A 3 -15.55 1.80 -0.04
C LEU A 3 -15.05 3.11 -0.64
N ASP A 4 -14.42 3.96 0.17
CA ASP A 4 -13.82 5.22 -0.25
C ASP A 4 -12.59 5.03 -1.15
N ASP A 5 -11.98 3.84 -1.15
CA ASP A 5 -10.89 3.50 -2.07
C ASP A 5 -11.41 3.05 -3.46
N CYS A 6 -12.73 2.92 -3.65
CA CYS A 6 -13.36 2.47 -4.90
C CYS A 6 -13.49 3.58 -5.95
N GLY A 7 -12.36 4.09 -6.45
CA GLY A 7 -12.35 5.11 -7.50
C GLY A 7 -12.83 6.49 -7.03
N ASN A 8 -13.15 7.37 -7.98
CA ASN A 8 -13.68 8.71 -7.67
C ASN A 8 -15.20 8.68 -7.47
N SER A 9 -15.76 9.75 -6.88
CA SER A 9 -17.19 9.86 -6.56
C SER A 9 -18.11 9.49 -7.73
N SER A 10 -17.81 9.96 -8.95
CA SER A 10 -18.62 9.65 -10.14
C SER A 10 -18.58 8.16 -10.53
N SER A 11 -17.39 7.53 -10.50
CA SER A 11 -17.25 6.09 -10.76
C SER A 11 -17.79 5.21 -9.63
N ARG A 12 -17.74 5.71 -8.39
CA ARG A 12 -18.17 5.02 -7.19
C ARG A 12 -19.68 4.93 -7.09
N ALA A 13 -20.42 5.94 -7.57
CA ALA A 13 -21.88 5.96 -7.51
C ALA A 13 -22.54 4.70 -8.11
N SER A 14 -22.10 4.26 -9.30
CA SER A 14 -22.64 3.04 -9.93
C SER A 14 -22.32 1.77 -9.13
N ALA A 15 -21.13 1.70 -8.54
CA ALA A 15 -20.72 0.57 -7.70
C ALA A 15 -21.51 0.53 -6.39
N LEU A 16 -21.72 1.69 -5.74
CA LEU A 16 -22.54 1.82 -4.54
C LEU A 16 -23.99 1.40 -4.81
N HIS A 17 -24.59 1.87 -5.91
CA HIS A 17 -25.94 1.47 -6.30
C HIS A 17 -26.05 -0.05 -6.49
N GLY A 18 -25.16 -0.65 -7.28
CA GLY A 18 -25.17 -2.09 -7.51
C GLY A 18 -24.93 -2.90 -6.22
N PHE A 19 -24.06 -2.41 -5.33
CA PHE A 19 -23.83 -3.02 -4.03
C PHE A 19 -25.07 -2.99 -3.15
N ILE A 20 -25.75 -1.84 -3.06
CA ILE A 20 -26.98 -1.67 -2.28
C ILE A 20 -28.07 -2.60 -2.81
N GLU A 21 -28.29 -2.63 -4.12
CA GLU A 21 -29.28 -3.48 -4.77
C GLU A 21 -29.01 -4.98 -4.51
N ALA A 22 -27.76 -5.41 -4.64
CA ALA A 22 -27.37 -6.79 -4.33
C ALA A 22 -27.56 -7.11 -2.84
N SER A 23 -27.24 -6.16 -1.95
CA SER A 23 -27.32 -6.35 -0.50
C SER A 23 -28.75 -6.57 0.00
N ILE A 24 -29.73 -5.89 -0.60
CA ILE A 24 -31.16 -6.05 -0.24
C ILE A 24 -31.68 -7.45 -0.61
N ASN A 25 -31.11 -8.07 -1.65
CA ASN A 25 -31.50 -9.40 -2.12
C ASN A 25 -30.84 -10.54 -1.36
N LEU A 26 -30.01 -10.25 -0.35
CA LEU A 26 -29.35 -11.28 0.43
C LEU A 26 -30.32 -11.94 1.43
N PRO A 27 -30.11 -13.23 1.74
CA PRO A 27 -30.86 -13.89 2.80
C PRO A 27 -30.74 -13.16 4.13
N SER A 28 -31.81 -13.16 4.94
CA SER A 28 -31.90 -12.42 6.21
C SER A 28 -30.85 -12.81 7.28
N TRP A 29 -30.20 -13.96 7.11
CA TRP A 29 -29.12 -14.41 7.99
C TRP A 29 -27.75 -13.88 7.59
N VAL A 30 -27.61 -13.28 6.40
CA VAL A 30 -26.38 -12.62 5.97
C VAL A 30 -26.41 -11.18 6.47
N LYS A 31 -25.39 -10.82 7.27
CA LYS A 31 -25.17 -9.44 7.73
C LYS A 31 -23.93 -8.89 7.05
N ILE A 32 -24.04 -7.69 6.50
CA ILE A 32 -22.91 -6.97 5.91
C ILE A 32 -22.50 -5.87 6.89
N LEU A 33 -21.21 -5.84 7.22
CA LEU A 33 -20.59 -4.70 7.89
C LEU A 33 -19.73 -3.95 6.87
N VAL A 34 -20.00 -2.66 6.72
CA VAL A 34 -19.28 -1.77 5.81
C VAL A 34 -18.53 -0.73 6.63
N THR A 35 -17.28 -0.50 6.27
CA THR A 35 -16.45 0.57 6.85
C THR A 35 -15.97 1.48 5.73
N SER A 36 -16.09 2.80 5.94
CA SER A 36 -15.59 3.81 5.01
C SER A 36 -15.19 5.08 5.77
N ARG A 37 -14.43 5.95 5.10
CA ARG A 37 -14.38 7.38 5.50
C ARG A 37 -15.75 8.04 5.33
N PRO A 38 -16.05 9.13 6.07
CA PRO A 38 -17.32 9.86 5.97
C PRO A 38 -17.36 10.74 4.71
N GLU A 39 -17.14 10.14 3.54
CA GLU A 39 -17.28 10.82 2.25
C GLU A 39 -18.76 11.14 2.00
N PRO A 40 -19.10 12.35 1.50
CA PRO A 40 -20.49 12.77 1.35
C PRO A 40 -21.32 11.84 0.46
N ASP A 41 -20.77 11.38 -0.67
CA ASP A 41 -21.45 10.51 -1.62
C ASP A 41 -21.73 9.12 -1.04
N ILE A 42 -20.81 8.60 -0.22
CA ILE A 42 -20.99 7.33 0.50
C ILE A 42 -22.07 7.49 1.57
N SER A 43 -21.95 8.54 2.38
CA SER A 43 -22.88 8.80 3.49
C SER A 43 -24.30 8.99 2.98
N GLU A 44 -24.48 9.75 1.90
CA GLU A 44 -25.77 9.97 1.25
C GLU A 44 -26.36 8.65 0.72
N SER A 45 -25.55 7.85 0.00
CA SER A 45 -26.00 6.59 -0.60
C SER A 45 -26.50 5.57 0.43
N PHE A 46 -25.86 5.49 1.60
CA PHE A 46 -26.23 4.49 2.62
C PHE A 46 -27.25 4.97 3.64
N SER A 47 -27.41 6.29 3.83
CA SER A 47 -28.27 6.89 4.87
C SER A 47 -29.73 6.43 4.84
N SER A 48 -30.24 6.05 3.67
CA SER A 48 -31.64 5.63 3.48
C SER A 48 -31.85 4.11 3.57
N VAL A 49 -30.78 3.32 3.58
CA VAL A 49 -30.86 1.84 3.47
C VAL A 49 -30.22 1.12 4.65
N PHE A 50 -29.22 1.72 5.30
CA PHE A 50 -28.48 1.07 6.38
C PHE A 50 -28.31 1.96 7.60
N ASP A 51 -28.27 1.33 8.77
CA ASP A 51 -27.84 1.98 10.00
C ASP A 51 -26.39 2.43 9.86
N THR A 52 -26.18 3.75 9.89
CA THR A 52 -24.84 4.35 9.76
C THR A 52 -24.35 4.80 11.13
N TRP A 53 -23.22 4.28 11.57
CA TRP A 53 -22.61 4.63 12.85
C TRP A 53 -21.29 5.36 12.57
N GLN A 54 -21.21 6.62 12.98
CA GLN A 54 -19.96 7.36 12.90
C GLN A 54 -19.09 7.01 14.10
N LEU A 55 -17.94 6.38 13.83
CA LEU A 55 -16.89 6.21 14.83
C LEU A 55 -16.19 7.55 15.01
N ASP A 56 -16.38 8.18 16.18
CA ASP A 56 -15.67 9.40 16.50
C ASP A 56 -14.19 9.08 16.77
N THR A 57 -13.35 9.43 15.79
CA THR A 57 -11.90 9.21 15.86
C THR A 57 -11.19 10.17 16.83
N SER A 58 -11.93 11.05 17.51
CA SER A 58 -11.43 12.10 18.38
C SER A 58 -11.79 11.90 19.86
N ASN A 59 -12.35 10.73 20.21
CA ASN A 59 -12.78 10.42 21.57
C ASN A 59 -11.58 10.14 22.51
N GLU A 60 -11.72 10.52 23.78
CA GLU A 60 -10.72 10.30 24.84
C GLU A 60 -10.36 8.82 25.03
N GLU A 61 -11.32 7.92 24.81
CA GLU A 61 -11.10 6.47 24.86
C GLU A 61 -10.05 6.02 23.83
N GLN A 62 -10.10 6.54 22.61
CA GLN A 62 -9.11 6.22 21.57
C GLN A 62 -7.73 6.76 21.94
N ARG A 63 -7.65 7.96 22.52
CA ARG A 63 -6.37 8.50 23.02
C ARG A 63 -5.80 7.62 24.13
N ALA A 64 -6.64 7.15 25.04
CA ALA A 64 -6.25 6.22 26.09
C ALA A 64 -5.72 4.88 25.52
N ASP A 65 -6.41 4.31 24.53
CA ASP A 65 -5.99 3.07 23.88
C ASP A 65 -4.66 3.22 23.13
N VAL A 66 -4.45 4.35 22.43
CA VAL A 66 -3.18 4.65 21.77
C VAL A 66 -2.05 4.84 22.80
N ALA A 67 -2.34 5.47 23.95
CA ALA A 67 -1.38 5.61 25.03
C ALA A 67 -0.96 4.24 25.59
N VAL A 68 -1.92 3.34 25.80
CA VAL A 68 -1.66 1.95 26.22
C VAL A 68 -0.82 1.22 25.16
N TYR A 69 -1.19 1.33 23.88
CA TYR A 69 -0.43 0.74 22.77
C TYR A 69 1.03 1.22 22.75
N ILE A 70 1.28 2.52 22.89
CA ILE A 70 2.63 3.09 22.91
C ILE A 70 3.43 2.54 24.09
N LYS A 71 2.85 2.56 25.30
CA LYS A 71 3.50 2.05 26.52
C LYS A 71 3.88 0.57 26.37
N CYS A 72 2.96 -0.25 25.85
CA CYS A 72 3.21 -1.66 25.57
C CYS A 72 4.31 -1.87 24.50
N ARG A 73 4.29 -1.11 23.40
CA ARG A 73 5.31 -1.22 22.34
C ARG A 73 6.68 -0.76 22.82
N ILE A 74 6.77 0.29 23.64
CA ILE A 74 8.03 0.74 24.25
C ILE A 74 8.61 -0.37 25.13
N GLU A 75 7.79 -1.01 25.96
CA GLU A 75 8.25 -2.11 26.81
C GLU A 75 8.75 -3.31 25.97
N ALA A 76 8.00 -3.68 24.93
CA ALA A 76 8.44 -4.71 23.98
C ALA A 76 9.74 -4.32 23.25
N LEU A 77 9.96 -3.04 22.96
CA LEU A 77 11.21 -2.55 22.36
C LEU A 77 12.38 -2.62 23.34
N ARG A 78 12.17 -2.25 24.61
CA ARG A 78 13.20 -2.36 25.66
C ARG A 78 13.72 -3.79 25.77
N GLN A 79 12.81 -4.75 25.85
CA GLN A 79 13.15 -6.16 25.97
C GLN A 79 13.90 -6.67 24.73
N ARG A 80 13.37 -6.41 23.53
CA ARG A 80 13.97 -6.89 22.26
C ARG A 80 15.33 -6.25 21.96
N LYS A 81 15.56 -5.00 22.36
CA LYS A 81 16.79 -4.25 22.08
C LYS A 81 17.72 -4.11 23.29
N SER A 82 17.39 -4.74 24.42
CA SER A 82 18.14 -4.64 25.69
C SER A 82 18.41 -3.20 26.12
N LEU A 83 17.41 -2.32 25.98
CA LEU A 83 17.51 -0.91 26.39
C LEU A 83 17.31 -0.81 27.91
N GLY A 84 17.86 0.26 28.51
CA GLY A 84 17.73 0.46 29.96
C GLY A 84 16.28 0.55 30.43
N ASN A 85 16.01 0.09 31.66
CA ASN A 85 14.67 0.05 32.26
C ASN A 85 13.94 1.40 32.32
N HIS A 86 14.69 2.50 32.20
CA HIS A 86 14.16 3.86 32.22
C HIS A 86 14.06 4.51 30.84
N TRP A 87 14.54 3.87 29.75
CA TRP A 87 14.47 4.43 28.41
C TRP A 87 13.05 4.36 27.83
N PRO A 88 12.48 5.36 27.14
CA PRO A 88 13.05 6.66 26.81
C PRO A 88 12.91 7.70 27.91
N GLY A 89 12.24 7.36 29.02
CA GLY A 89 11.86 8.26 30.10
C GLY A 89 10.36 8.51 30.09
N THR A 90 9.80 8.91 31.23
CA THR A 90 8.37 9.24 31.33
C THR A 90 8.01 10.43 30.44
N GLU A 91 8.83 11.48 30.45
CA GLU A 91 8.64 12.69 29.63
C GLU A 91 8.56 12.36 28.14
N LYS A 92 9.61 11.74 27.57
CA LYS A 92 9.63 11.33 26.15
C LYS A 92 8.51 10.35 25.79
N THR A 93 8.04 9.55 26.74
CA THR A 93 6.89 8.65 26.52
C THR A 93 5.60 9.43 26.37
N GLU A 94 5.35 10.40 27.25
CA GLU A 94 4.16 11.26 27.18
C GLU A 94 4.21 12.18 25.95
N ASP A 95 5.40 12.63 25.52
CA ASP A 95 5.56 13.38 24.27
C ASP A 95 5.20 12.53 23.05
N LEU A 96 5.62 11.25 23.01
CA LEU A 96 5.24 10.33 21.94
C LEU A 96 3.73 10.09 21.90
N ILE A 97 3.08 9.99 23.06
CA ILE A 97 1.62 9.82 23.18
C ILE A 97 0.91 11.07 22.64
N THR A 98 1.37 12.25 23.06
CA THR A 98 0.83 13.53 22.60
C THR A 98 0.98 13.68 21.08
N ARG A 99 2.16 13.35 20.54
CA ARG A 99 2.44 13.44 19.10
C ARG A 99 1.67 12.44 18.25
N ALA A 100 1.33 11.28 18.80
CA ALA A 100 0.47 10.33 18.12
C ALA A 100 -0.96 10.86 17.94
N ASP A 101 -1.40 11.80 18.78
CA ASP A 101 -2.70 12.50 18.69
C ASP A 101 -3.90 11.55 18.55
N GLY A 102 -3.86 10.44 19.29
CA GLY A 102 -4.88 9.39 19.21
C GLY A 102 -4.90 8.58 17.92
N LEU A 103 -3.95 8.77 16.99
CA LEU A 103 -3.85 7.97 15.76
C LEU A 103 -2.91 6.78 15.95
N PHE A 104 -3.47 5.56 15.88
CA PHE A 104 -2.69 4.32 15.90
C PHE A 104 -1.61 4.27 14.83
N ILE A 105 -1.90 4.81 13.63
CA ILE A 105 -0.92 4.86 12.54
C ILE A 105 0.27 5.75 12.90
N SER A 106 0.04 6.93 13.47
CA SER A 106 1.11 7.83 13.90
C SER A 106 1.98 7.19 14.99
N ALA A 107 1.34 6.55 15.98
CA ALA A 107 2.03 5.80 17.03
C ALA A 107 2.90 4.67 16.45
N ARG A 108 2.32 3.84 15.58
CA ARG A 108 3.01 2.72 14.93
C ARG A 108 4.21 3.20 14.12
N LEU A 109 4.02 4.16 13.21
CA LEU A 109 5.10 4.67 12.35
C LEU A 109 6.25 5.26 13.16
N SER A 110 5.93 6.01 14.22
CA SER A 110 6.93 6.57 15.14
C SER A 110 7.76 5.47 15.80
N LEU A 111 7.09 4.44 16.34
CA LEU A 111 7.75 3.34 17.03
C LEU A 111 8.53 2.44 16.08
N ASP A 112 8.03 2.19 14.87
CA ASP A 112 8.73 1.41 13.84
C ASP A 112 9.98 2.13 13.34
N LEU A 113 9.93 3.46 13.22
CA LEU A 113 11.11 4.31 12.95
C LEU A 113 12.16 4.20 14.07
N ILE A 114 11.74 4.32 15.33
CA ILE A 114 12.61 4.22 16.51
C ILE A 114 13.23 2.81 16.59
N GLU A 115 12.45 1.77 16.33
CA GLU A 115 12.91 0.37 16.32
C GLU A 115 14.04 0.15 15.30
N LYS A 116 13.90 0.75 14.11
CA LYS A 116 14.88 0.68 13.03
C LYS A 116 16.06 1.64 13.26
N GLN A 117 15.89 2.74 13.99
CA GLN A 117 16.95 3.70 14.30
C GLN A 117 16.65 4.40 15.62
N HIS A 118 17.37 4.03 16.66
CA HIS A 118 17.14 4.56 18.00
C HIS A 118 17.22 6.10 18.07
N ARG A 119 18.09 6.73 17.27
CA ARG A 119 18.22 8.20 17.16
C ARG A 119 16.99 8.88 16.53
N ALA A 120 16.08 8.13 15.92
CA ALA A 120 14.84 8.68 15.37
C ALA A 120 13.89 9.19 16.46
N LEU A 121 14.04 8.72 17.71
CA LEU A 121 13.25 9.21 18.83
C LEU A 121 13.36 10.73 18.95
N ASP A 122 14.58 11.27 19.06
CA ASP A 122 14.77 12.71 19.21
C ASP A 122 14.27 13.47 17.96
N LEU A 123 14.43 12.90 16.76
CA LEU A 123 13.90 13.48 15.52
C LEU A 123 12.37 13.56 15.48
N ILE A 124 11.69 12.55 16.02
CA ILE A 124 10.23 12.55 16.17
C ILE A 124 9.79 13.60 17.20
N LEU A 125 10.58 13.78 18.26
CA LEU A 125 10.31 14.73 19.33
C LEU A 125 10.71 16.19 19.03
N LEU A 126 11.46 16.45 17.95
CA LEU A 126 11.96 17.78 17.57
C LEU A 126 10.94 18.65 16.80
N GLU A 127 9.79 18.12 16.40
CA GLU A 127 8.81 18.87 15.59
C GLU A 127 7.96 19.84 16.41
N ASP A 128 7.57 20.95 15.75
CA ASP A 128 6.84 22.11 16.30
C ASP A 128 5.60 21.76 17.15
N ASP A 129 5.35 22.64 18.13
CA ASP A 129 4.21 22.65 19.06
C ASP A 129 2.88 22.93 18.33
N LEU A 130 2.47 22.03 17.43
CA LEU A 130 1.10 21.99 16.95
C LEU A 130 0.21 21.47 18.08
N SER A 131 -0.89 22.17 18.39
CA SER A 131 -1.84 21.77 19.42
C SER A 131 -2.51 20.42 19.08
N PRO A 132 -2.60 19.46 20.02
CA PRO A 132 -3.31 18.20 19.80
C PRO A 132 -4.82 18.42 19.60
N GLY A 133 -5.48 17.53 18.85
CA GLY A 133 -6.94 17.50 18.74
C GLY A 133 -7.57 18.23 17.55
N ASP A 134 -6.80 18.93 16.71
CA ASP A 134 -7.29 19.48 15.44
C ASP A 134 -6.98 18.50 14.29
N ARG A 135 -8.01 18.01 13.60
CA ARG A 135 -7.88 17.03 12.50
C ARG A 135 -6.91 17.51 11.41
N GLY A 136 -6.90 18.81 11.11
CA GLY A 136 -5.96 19.37 10.13
C GLY A 136 -4.51 19.24 10.59
N GLN A 137 -4.26 19.35 11.89
CA GLN A 137 -2.93 19.22 12.48
C GLN A 137 -2.50 17.75 12.59
N SER A 138 -3.42 16.82 12.87
CA SER A 138 -3.11 15.39 12.90
C SER A 138 -2.65 14.87 11.53
N GLU A 139 -3.28 15.34 10.44
CA GLU A 139 -2.87 14.99 9.07
C GLU A 139 -1.48 15.54 8.73
N ILE A 140 -1.18 16.79 9.12
CA ILE A 140 0.14 17.40 8.94
C ILE A 140 1.22 16.60 9.69
N ARG A 141 0.97 16.17 10.94
CA ARG A 141 1.92 15.34 11.69
C ARG A 141 2.16 13.98 11.03
N LEU A 142 1.11 13.38 10.46
CA LEU A 142 1.24 12.12 9.74
C LEU A 142 2.06 12.29 8.44
N ASP A 143 1.86 13.38 7.71
CA ASP A 143 2.64 13.73 6.52
C ASP A 143 4.12 13.93 6.83
N GLN A 144 4.41 14.56 7.97
CA GLN A 144 5.77 14.71 8.48
C GLN A 144 6.44 13.36 8.79
N LEU A 145 5.71 12.42 9.41
CA LEU A 145 6.20 11.06 9.63
C LEU A 145 6.51 10.34 8.31
N TYR A 146 5.64 10.47 7.30
CA TYR A 146 5.89 9.93 5.97
C TYR A 146 7.12 10.53 5.31
N CYS A 147 7.28 11.85 5.39
CA CYS A 147 8.48 12.53 4.92
C CYS A 147 9.74 11.95 5.57
N LYS A 148 9.75 11.79 6.90
CA LYS A 148 10.89 11.22 7.64
C LYS A 148 11.25 9.81 7.19
N ILE A 149 10.25 8.95 6.97
CA ILE A 149 10.45 7.58 6.47
C ILE A 149 11.11 7.61 5.08
N LEU A 150 10.58 8.44 4.18
CA LEU A 150 11.07 8.55 2.80
C LEU A 150 12.46 9.19 2.71
N TYR A 151 12.73 10.23 3.50
CA TYR A 151 14.06 10.86 3.57
C TYR A 151 15.09 9.91 4.15
N ARG A 152 14.74 9.16 5.20
CA ARG A 152 15.62 8.14 5.76
C ARG A 152 15.99 7.09 4.71
N CYS A 153 15.01 6.57 3.98
CA CYS A 153 15.26 5.57 2.93
C CYS A 153 16.22 6.10 1.84
N GLN A 154 16.12 7.40 1.52
CA GLN A 154 17.04 8.05 0.58
C GLN A 154 18.47 8.16 1.11
N LEU A 155 18.65 8.28 2.43
CA LEU A 155 19.94 8.53 3.10
C LEU A 155 20.60 7.27 3.68
N SER A 156 19.97 6.10 3.60
CA SER A 156 20.34 4.84 4.27
C SER A 156 21.64 4.17 3.75
N THR A 157 22.61 4.94 3.27
CA THR A 157 23.94 4.46 2.89
C THR A 157 24.97 4.92 3.91
N ASP A 158 25.71 3.99 4.51
CA ASP A 158 26.88 4.26 5.37
C ASP A 158 27.99 5.04 4.66
N ASP A 159 27.93 5.21 3.34
CA ASP A 159 28.87 6.02 2.56
C ASP A 159 28.14 7.10 1.76
N LEU A 160 27.98 8.28 2.36
CA LEU A 160 27.37 9.48 1.79
C LEU A 160 28.09 10.05 0.55
N ARG A 161 29.14 9.37 0.05
CA ARG A 161 30.09 9.93 -0.92
C ARG A 161 30.03 9.34 -2.32
N HIS A 162 29.36 8.20 -2.56
CA HIS A 162 29.56 7.48 -3.84
C HIS A 162 28.33 6.84 -4.51
N PHE A 163 27.11 6.95 -3.96
CA PHE A 163 25.92 6.43 -4.65
C PHE A 163 25.07 7.55 -5.23
N PRO A 164 24.50 7.40 -6.45
CA PRO A 164 23.47 8.31 -6.93
C PRO A 164 22.30 8.32 -5.93
N PRO A 165 21.53 9.43 -5.85
CA PRO A 165 20.41 9.49 -4.92
C PRO A 165 19.49 8.28 -5.17
N ARG A 166 19.17 7.47 -4.14
CA ARG A 166 18.25 6.30 -4.24
C ARG A 166 16.81 6.71 -4.58
N ARG A 167 16.55 8.02 -4.65
CA ARG A 167 15.25 8.62 -4.88
C ARG A 167 14.56 8.16 -6.17
N PRO A 168 15.20 8.04 -7.35
CA PRO A 168 14.55 7.51 -8.55
C PRO A 168 14.09 6.07 -8.36
N LEU A 169 14.89 5.24 -7.68
CA LEU A 169 14.50 3.86 -7.36
C LEU A 169 13.29 3.85 -6.42
N ILE A 170 13.36 4.57 -5.29
CA ILE A 170 12.26 4.67 -4.32
C ILE A 170 10.98 5.15 -5.00
N HIS A 171 11.07 6.18 -5.84
CA HIS A 171 9.94 6.72 -6.60
C HIS A 171 9.38 5.68 -7.57
N SER A 172 10.23 4.97 -8.31
CA SER A 172 9.80 3.87 -9.20
C SER A 172 9.10 2.74 -8.43
N ILE A 173 9.63 2.30 -7.28
CA ILE A 173 8.99 1.28 -6.44
C ILE A 173 7.60 1.74 -6.03
N LEU A 174 7.50 2.93 -5.43
CA LEU A 174 6.25 3.44 -4.91
C LEU A 174 5.23 3.68 -6.02
N GLU A 175 5.66 4.18 -7.18
CA GLU A 175 4.84 4.35 -8.37
C GLU A 175 4.23 3.02 -8.81
N LEU A 176 5.05 1.97 -8.96
CA LEU A 176 4.58 0.64 -9.32
C LEU A 176 3.59 0.08 -8.30
N VAL A 177 3.92 0.16 -7.01
CA VAL A 177 3.07 -0.37 -5.93
C VAL A 177 1.72 0.36 -5.86
N ILE A 178 1.69 1.68 -6.08
CA ILE A 178 0.46 2.49 -6.00
C ILE A 178 -0.42 2.29 -7.24
N PHE A 179 0.15 2.22 -8.44
CA PHE A 179 -0.64 2.09 -9.67
C PHE A 179 -1.03 0.64 -9.98
N ALA A 180 -0.42 -0.33 -9.32
CA ALA A 180 -0.79 -1.72 -9.45
C ALA A 180 -2.27 -1.92 -9.10
N LYS A 181 -3.02 -2.58 -9.99
CA LYS A 181 -4.40 -2.97 -9.71
C LYS A 181 -4.49 -4.11 -8.69
N VAL A 182 -3.42 -4.86 -8.51
CA VAL A 182 -3.27 -5.94 -7.54
C VAL A 182 -1.85 -5.93 -7.00
N PRO A 183 -1.64 -6.36 -5.74
CA PRO A 183 -0.33 -6.41 -5.12
C PRO A 183 0.75 -7.03 -6.01
N ILE A 184 1.88 -6.34 -6.10
CA ILE A 184 3.02 -6.72 -6.93
C ILE A 184 4.03 -7.48 -6.08
N SER A 185 4.60 -8.58 -6.57
CA SER A 185 5.69 -9.30 -5.87
C SER A 185 7.02 -8.55 -5.92
N ALA A 186 7.92 -8.80 -4.97
CA ALA A 186 9.25 -8.19 -4.97
C ALA A 186 10.05 -8.52 -6.25
N SER A 187 9.96 -9.76 -6.73
CA SER A 187 10.56 -10.24 -7.98
C SER A 187 9.96 -9.58 -9.22
N CYS A 188 8.64 -9.40 -9.28
CA CYS A 188 7.98 -8.60 -10.32
C CYS A 188 8.55 -7.19 -10.37
N LEU A 189 8.61 -6.56 -9.20
CA LEU A 189 9.04 -5.19 -9.05
C LEU A 189 10.51 -5.06 -9.47
N PHE A 190 11.33 -6.05 -9.13
CA PHE A 190 12.69 -6.16 -9.63
C PHE A 190 12.71 -6.23 -11.17
N ASP A 191 12.03 -7.18 -11.81
CA ASP A 191 11.97 -7.32 -13.28
C ASP A 191 11.52 -6.03 -13.99
N LEU A 192 10.53 -5.34 -13.42
CA LEU A 192 9.99 -4.11 -13.99
C LEU A 192 10.97 -2.92 -13.89
N ILE A 193 11.85 -2.91 -12.89
CA ILE A 193 12.80 -1.82 -12.64
C ILE A 193 14.22 -2.16 -13.14
N CYS A 194 14.55 -3.43 -13.34
CA CYS A 194 15.93 -3.93 -13.51
C CYS A 194 16.72 -3.32 -14.68
N ASN A 195 16.06 -2.76 -15.69
CA ASN A 195 16.77 -2.09 -16.79
C ASN A 195 17.38 -0.73 -16.39
N ASP A 196 16.99 -0.18 -15.23
CA ASP A 196 17.44 1.12 -14.73
C ASP A 196 18.43 0.97 -13.53
N ILE A 197 18.78 -0.25 -13.09
CA ILE A 197 19.55 -0.49 -11.84
C ILE A 197 20.53 -1.66 -11.97
N ASP A 198 21.81 -1.40 -11.68
CA ASP A 198 22.90 -2.39 -11.74
C ASP A 198 23.02 -3.31 -10.50
N ASP A 199 22.17 -3.11 -9.47
CA ASP A 199 22.22 -3.80 -8.19
C ASP A 199 20.87 -4.41 -7.82
N VAL A 200 20.79 -5.74 -7.93
CA VAL A 200 19.62 -6.55 -7.60
C VAL A 200 19.18 -6.39 -6.15
N ASN A 201 20.13 -6.25 -5.23
CA ASN A 201 19.85 -6.11 -3.82
C ASN A 201 19.38 -4.68 -3.46
N ALA A 202 19.42 -3.72 -4.39
CA ALA A 202 18.98 -2.37 -4.11
C ALA A 202 17.46 -2.29 -3.89
N VAL A 203 16.69 -3.07 -4.65
CA VAL A 203 15.21 -3.11 -4.59
C VAL A 203 14.76 -3.67 -3.24
N GLU A 204 15.28 -4.83 -2.84
CA GLU A 204 14.96 -5.47 -1.56
C GLU A 204 15.30 -4.57 -0.38
N ARG A 205 16.49 -3.95 -0.39
CA ARG A 205 16.90 -2.99 0.65
C ARG A 205 15.96 -1.79 0.75
N VAL A 206 15.47 -1.26 -0.38
CA VAL A 206 14.49 -0.17 -0.36
C VAL A 206 13.16 -0.65 0.22
N ILE A 207 12.68 -1.83 -0.16
CA ILE A 207 11.44 -2.41 0.39
C ILE A 207 11.57 -2.58 1.92
N ASP A 208 12.69 -3.10 2.41
CA ASP A 208 12.96 -3.30 3.84
C ASP A 208 13.04 -1.99 4.66
N GLU A 209 13.51 -0.92 4.02
CA GLU A 209 13.55 0.44 4.59
C GLU A 209 12.17 1.10 4.57
N LEU A 210 11.35 0.78 3.57
CA LEU A 210 9.96 1.21 3.45
C LEU A 210 8.99 0.32 4.24
N ALA A 211 9.46 -0.71 4.95
CA ALA A 211 8.64 -1.59 5.79
C ALA A 211 7.67 -0.89 6.79
N PRO A 212 7.93 0.36 7.27
CA PRO A 212 6.92 1.08 8.05
C PRO A 212 5.65 1.44 7.27
N VAL A 213 5.74 1.62 5.94
CA VAL A 213 4.65 2.05 5.05
C VAL A 213 4.25 1.00 4.01
N LEU A 214 5.13 0.03 3.77
CA LEU A 214 4.90 -1.13 2.91
C LEU A 214 4.89 -2.41 3.73
N GLN A 215 4.01 -3.33 3.37
CA GLN A 215 3.91 -4.66 3.97
C GLN A 215 4.17 -5.73 2.91
N LEU A 216 4.99 -6.71 3.27
CA LEU A 216 5.12 -7.96 2.53
C LEU A 216 4.08 -8.94 3.06
N GLU A 217 3.20 -9.41 2.19
CA GLU A 217 2.17 -10.42 2.49
C GLU A 217 2.42 -11.72 1.74
N GLY A 218 2.23 -12.84 2.44
CA GLY A 218 2.11 -14.18 1.86
C GLY A 218 3.22 -14.51 0.86
N SER A 219 2.84 -14.67 -0.41
CA SER A 219 3.68 -14.95 -1.58
C SER A 219 4.60 -13.78 -1.98
N SER A 220 5.20 -13.09 -1.01
CA SER A 220 6.13 -11.97 -1.21
C SER A 220 5.54 -10.79 -1.98
N THR A 221 4.23 -10.55 -1.85
CA THR A 221 3.56 -9.40 -2.47
C THR A 221 3.62 -8.16 -1.60
N ILE A 222 3.85 -7.02 -2.23
CA ILE A 222 4.04 -5.72 -1.59
C ILE A 222 2.72 -4.96 -1.64
N ARG A 223 2.29 -4.48 -0.48
CA ARG A 223 1.13 -3.59 -0.34
C ARG A 223 1.49 -2.35 0.46
N VAL A 224 0.80 -1.25 0.17
CA VAL A 224 0.78 -0.10 1.08
C VAL A 224 -0.05 -0.47 2.31
N ILE A 225 0.48 -0.18 3.50
CA ILE A 225 -0.18 -0.52 4.78
C ILE A 225 -1.47 0.27 5.00
N HIS A 226 -1.50 1.53 4.57
CA HIS A 226 -2.62 2.42 4.83
C HIS A 226 -2.85 3.44 3.71
N SER A 227 -4.12 3.67 3.36
CA SER A 227 -4.53 4.56 2.24
C SER A 227 -4.05 6.00 2.42
N SER A 228 -3.96 6.52 3.64
CA SER A 228 -3.42 7.87 3.90
C SER A 228 -2.00 8.09 3.37
N PHE A 229 -1.19 7.03 3.23
CA PHE A 229 0.14 7.16 2.61
C PHE A 229 0.03 7.37 1.10
N VAL A 230 -0.93 6.71 0.45
CA VAL A 230 -1.26 6.93 -0.96
C VAL A 230 -1.82 8.33 -1.16
N ASP A 231 -2.73 8.78 -0.29
CA ASP A 231 -3.29 10.14 -0.33
C ASP A 231 -2.19 11.20 -0.21
N PHE A 232 -1.25 11.00 0.73
CA PHE A 232 -0.07 11.85 0.87
C PHE A 232 0.77 11.89 -0.41
N LEU A 233 1.16 10.73 -0.94
CA LEU A 233 2.03 10.62 -2.12
C LEU A 233 1.37 11.14 -3.40
N THR A 234 0.05 11.08 -3.52
CA THR A 234 -0.69 11.52 -4.70
C THR A 234 -1.18 12.97 -4.63
N SER A 235 -0.96 13.64 -3.50
CA SER A 235 -1.27 15.06 -3.30
C SER A 235 -0.01 15.96 -3.41
N PRO A 236 0.14 16.74 -4.49
CA PRO A 236 1.31 17.61 -4.69
C PRO A 236 1.50 18.65 -3.58
N GLY A 237 0.42 19.13 -2.99
CA GLY A 237 0.47 20.10 -1.89
C GLY A 237 1.03 19.53 -0.58
N ARG A 238 0.89 18.20 -0.38
CA ARG A 238 1.32 17.49 0.83
C ARG A 238 2.73 16.93 0.69
N SER A 239 2.98 16.16 -0.38
CA SER A 239 4.25 15.45 -0.56
C SER A 239 5.31 16.21 -1.36
N GLN A 240 4.93 17.31 -2.04
CA GLN A 240 5.83 18.17 -2.80
C GLN A 240 6.76 17.38 -3.75
N LYS A 241 8.07 17.40 -3.48
CA LYS A 241 9.11 16.68 -4.23
C LYS A 241 8.96 15.16 -4.16
N LEU A 242 8.27 14.63 -3.17
CA LEU A 242 8.01 13.20 -3.00
C LEU A 242 6.74 12.76 -3.75
N CYS A 243 6.00 13.70 -4.34
CA CYS A 243 4.74 13.40 -5.01
C CYS A 243 4.93 12.45 -6.19
N ILE A 244 4.04 11.47 -6.27
CA ILE A 244 3.91 10.53 -7.38
C ILE A 244 2.76 11.04 -8.24
N ALA A 245 3.13 11.65 -9.36
CA ALA A 245 2.14 12.19 -10.28
C ALA A 245 1.35 11.03 -10.92
N THR A 246 0.03 11.09 -10.86
CA THR A 246 -0.90 10.21 -11.58
C THR A 246 -0.94 10.43 -13.09
N SER A 247 0.14 11.00 -13.64
CA SER A 247 0.22 11.40 -15.04
C SER A 247 0.12 10.18 -15.96
N LYS A 248 -0.48 10.40 -17.15
CA LYS A 248 -0.58 9.39 -18.21
C LYS A 248 0.78 8.78 -18.60
N TRP A 249 1.87 9.51 -18.42
CA TRP A 249 3.23 9.04 -18.72
C TRP A 249 3.65 7.86 -17.84
N HIS A 250 3.28 7.87 -16.56
CA HIS A 250 3.60 6.80 -15.62
C HIS A 250 2.81 5.52 -15.93
N GLN A 251 1.51 5.67 -16.26
CA GLN A 251 0.69 4.55 -16.77
C GLN A 251 1.24 3.98 -18.08
N LEU A 252 1.73 4.83 -18.98
CA LEU A 252 2.36 4.41 -20.23
C LEU A 252 3.68 3.67 -19.97
N ARG A 253 4.52 4.15 -19.05
CA ARG A 253 5.75 3.43 -18.64
C ARG A 253 5.41 2.06 -18.09
N PHE A 254 4.43 1.96 -17.20
CA PHE A 254 3.95 0.68 -16.67
C PHE A 254 3.50 -0.27 -17.79
N ALA A 255 2.68 0.22 -18.72
CA ALA A 255 2.20 -0.56 -19.85
C ALA A 255 3.35 -1.02 -20.78
N LEU A 256 4.31 -0.13 -21.07
CA LEU A 256 5.47 -0.45 -21.89
C LEU A 256 6.37 -1.49 -21.23
N THR A 257 6.65 -1.35 -19.93
CA THR A 257 7.45 -2.34 -19.20
C THR A 257 6.73 -3.68 -19.13
N SER A 258 5.42 -3.69 -18.86
CA SER A 258 4.61 -4.91 -18.91
C SER A 258 4.66 -5.58 -20.28
N LEU A 259 4.51 -4.82 -21.37
CA LEU A 259 4.62 -5.33 -22.73
C LEU A 259 6.00 -5.89 -23.04
N ARG A 260 7.07 -5.30 -22.51
CA ARG A 260 8.44 -5.83 -22.68
C ARG A 260 8.60 -7.17 -21.98
N VAL A 261 8.12 -7.29 -20.74
CA VAL A 261 8.19 -8.55 -20.01
C VAL A 261 7.36 -9.62 -20.72
N LEU A 262 6.16 -9.27 -21.18
CA LEU A 262 5.36 -10.15 -22.04
C LEU A 262 6.12 -10.53 -23.32
N ASN A 263 6.77 -9.61 -24.01
CA ASN A 263 7.51 -9.95 -25.24
C ASN A 263 8.76 -10.81 -24.98
N ARG A 264 9.33 -10.77 -23.76
CA ARG A 264 10.47 -11.59 -23.35
C ARG A 264 10.04 -12.99 -22.94
N ASP A 265 8.97 -13.07 -22.14
CA ASP A 265 8.64 -14.28 -21.39
C ASP A 265 7.37 -14.97 -21.90
N LEU A 266 6.50 -14.30 -22.67
CA LEU A 266 5.28 -14.92 -23.18
C LEU A 266 5.63 -15.96 -24.24
N GLN A 267 5.37 -17.22 -23.93
CA GLN A 267 5.54 -18.32 -24.87
C GLN A 267 4.24 -18.61 -25.62
N HIS A 268 4.42 -19.02 -26.88
CA HIS A 268 3.35 -19.54 -27.71
C HIS A 268 2.86 -20.87 -27.13
N ASP A 269 1.54 -21.04 -27.04
CA ASP A 269 0.91 -22.19 -26.38
C ASP A 269 1.34 -22.39 -24.92
N LEU A 270 1.23 -21.32 -24.11
CA LEU A 270 1.60 -21.32 -22.68
C LEU A 270 1.01 -22.52 -21.89
N CYS A 271 -0.24 -22.90 -22.20
CA CYS A 271 -0.94 -23.98 -21.51
C CYS A 271 -0.67 -25.37 -22.12
N GLN A 272 0.25 -25.47 -23.08
CA GLN A 272 0.59 -26.70 -23.81
C GLN A 272 -0.66 -27.44 -24.31
N ILE A 273 -1.59 -26.68 -24.87
CA ILE A 273 -2.88 -27.16 -25.38
C ILE A 273 -2.64 -28.03 -26.62
N GLY A 274 -1.61 -27.73 -27.42
CA GLY A 274 -1.22 -28.46 -28.61
C GLY A 274 -2.11 -28.20 -29.84
N ASP A 275 -3.41 -27.95 -29.62
CA ASP A 275 -4.36 -27.55 -30.65
C ASP A 275 -4.92 -26.16 -30.37
N LEU A 276 -4.41 -25.18 -31.10
CA LEU A 276 -4.76 -23.76 -30.96
C LEU A 276 -6.06 -23.39 -31.68
N SER A 277 -6.69 -24.33 -32.39
CA SER A 277 -8.01 -24.12 -33.00
C SER A 277 -9.15 -24.29 -32.00
N LEU A 278 -8.87 -24.88 -30.83
CA LEU A 278 -9.84 -25.04 -29.75
C LEU A 278 -10.14 -23.69 -29.08
N LEU A 279 -11.43 -23.42 -28.87
CA LEU A 279 -11.86 -22.30 -28.06
C LEU A 279 -11.52 -22.57 -26.59
N ASN A 280 -11.30 -21.50 -25.81
CA ASN A 280 -11.04 -21.62 -24.37
C ASN A 280 -12.11 -22.45 -23.62
N ALA A 281 -13.36 -22.39 -24.08
CA ALA A 281 -14.48 -23.16 -23.51
C ALA A 281 -14.44 -24.67 -23.85
N GLU A 282 -13.70 -25.05 -24.89
CA GLU A 282 -13.55 -26.43 -25.36
C GLU A 282 -12.33 -27.13 -24.74
N VAL A 283 -11.45 -26.36 -24.09
CA VAL A 283 -10.27 -26.88 -23.40
C VAL A 283 -10.66 -27.30 -21.97
N PRO A 284 -10.57 -28.60 -21.63
CA PRO A 284 -10.86 -29.07 -20.28
C PRO A 284 -9.87 -28.48 -19.27
N ASP A 285 -10.39 -27.98 -18.15
CA ASP A 285 -9.61 -27.43 -17.04
C ASP A 285 -8.63 -26.31 -17.48
N ILE A 286 -9.05 -25.44 -18.40
CA ILE A 286 -8.18 -24.34 -18.86
C ILE A 286 -7.75 -23.41 -17.72
N GLU A 287 -8.62 -23.18 -16.71
CA GLU A 287 -8.26 -22.42 -15.51
C GLU A 287 -7.19 -23.12 -14.68
N GLY A 288 -7.29 -24.45 -14.47
CA GLY A 288 -6.27 -25.21 -13.74
C GLY A 288 -4.95 -25.34 -14.51
N LYS A 289 -4.99 -25.39 -15.85
CA LYS A 289 -3.79 -25.32 -16.72
C LYS A 289 -3.15 -23.94 -16.67
N LEU A 290 -3.95 -22.87 -16.78
CA LEU A 290 -3.50 -21.50 -16.60
C LEU A 290 -2.87 -21.34 -15.23
N HIS A 291 -3.49 -21.80 -14.15
CA HIS A 291 -2.88 -21.70 -12.83
C HIS A 291 -1.55 -22.44 -12.72
N ARG A 292 -1.42 -23.65 -13.29
CA ARG A 292 -0.16 -24.41 -13.28
C ARG A 292 0.95 -23.72 -14.07
N GLU A 293 0.66 -23.28 -15.28
CA GLU A 293 1.66 -22.67 -16.17
C GLU A 293 1.92 -21.20 -15.83
N SER A 294 0.92 -20.47 -15.30
CA SER A 294 1.15 -19.18 -14.64
C SER A 294 2.03 -19.35 -13.40
N SER A 295 1.97 -20.50 -12.72
CA SER A 295 2.91 -20.83 -11.63
C SER A 295 4.29 -21.31 -12.13
N LEU A 296 4.50 -21.46 -13.44
CA LEU A 296 5.81 -21.73 -14.04
C LEU A 296 6.39 -20.53 -14.79
N PHE A 297 5.55 -19.69 -15.39
CA PHE A 297 5.93 -18.47 -16.13
C PHE A 297 5.83 -17.19 -15.30
N ILE A 298 5.00 -17.20 -14.25
CA ILE A 298 4.59 -16.00 -13.50
C ILE A 298 4.61 -16.27 -11.97
N ALA A 299 5.11 -17.42 -11.50
CA ALA A 299 5.17 -17.72 -10.06
C ALA A 299 5.99 -16.72 -9.25
N ASP A 300 6.97 -16.07 -9.86
CA ASP A 300 7.71 -15.02 -9.16
C ASP A 300 7.30 -13.61 -9.61
N SER A 301 6.82 -13.38 -10.82
CA SER A 301 6.85 -12.01 -11.36
C SER A 301 5.53 -11.34 -11.68
N PHE A 302 4.34 -11.92 -11.54
CA PHE A 302 3.12 -11.09 -11.52
C PHE A 302 1.96 -11.80 -10.81
N GLY A 303 1.59 -11.33 -9.63
CA GLY A 303 0.34 -11.74 -8.98
C GLY A 303 -0.83 -11.73 -9.96
N SER A 304 -1.80 -12.61 -9.71
CA SER A 304 -3.03 -12.99 -10.44
C SER A 304 -3.75 -11.99 -11.36
N SER A 305 -3.41 -10.70 -11.37
CA SER A 305 -3.98 -9.71 -12.29
C SER A 305 -3.21 -9.41 -13.56
N ILE A 306 -1.93 -9.73 -13.70
CA ILE A 306 -1.38 -9.79 -15.08
C ILE A 306 -1.86 -11.04 -15.77
N SER A 307 -2.05 -12.15 -15.04
CA SER A 307 -2.86 -13.26 -15.55
C SER A 307 -4.23 -12.74 -16.02
N TRP A 308 -4.93 -11.90 -15.25
CA TRP A 308 -6.21 -11.31 -15.69
C TRP A 308 -6.11 -10.27 -16.83
N ILE A 309 -5.09 -9.42 -16.88
CA ILE A 309 -4.88 -8.41 -17.96
C ILE A 309 -4.44 -9.10 -19.25
N VAL A 310 -3.55 -10.09 -19.17
CA VAL A 310 -3.13 -10.96 -20.28
C VAL A 310 -4.30 -11.83 -20.70
N MET A 311 -5.09 -12.38 -19.78
CA MET A 311 -6.29 -13.18 -20.08
C MET A 311 -7.41 -12.30 -20.66
N ASN A 312 -7.57 -11.05 -20.23
CA ASN A 312 -8.49 -10.10 -20.89
C ASN A 312 -7.97 -9.63 -22.25
N LEU A 313 -6.68 -9.34 -22.39
CA LEU A 313 -6.08 -8.99 -23.67
C LEU A 313 -6.16 -10.17 -24.64
N MET A 314 -5.91 -11.40 -24.18
CA MET A 314 -6.04 -12.61 -24.97
C MET A 314 -7.51 -12.92 -25.33
N MET A 315 -8.43 -12.86 -24.36
CA MET A 315 -9.87 -13.08 -24.63
C MET A 315 -10.47 -11.99 -25.55
N LYS A 316 -9.97 -10.75 -25.48
CA LYS A 316 -10.50 -9.62 -26.27
C LYS A 316 -9.86 -9.49 -27.66
N TYR A 317 -8.64 -9.97 -27.86
CA TYR A 317 -7.96 -9.98 -29.17
C TYR A 317 -8.06 -11.33 -29.92
N PHE A 318 -8.26 -12.45 -29.23
CA PHE A 318 -8.47 -13.77 -29.85
C PHE A 318 -9.93 -14.25 -29.80
N GLY A 319 -10.83 -13.56 -29.10
CA GLY A 319 -12.26 -13.91 -29.02
C GLY A 319 -13.14 -13.39 -30.17
N ASN A 320 -12.56 -12.92 -31.27
CA ASN A 320 -13.28 -12.47 -32.46
C ASN A 320 -12.57 -12.93 -33.75
N SER A 321 -12.33 -14.23 -33.85
CA SER A 321 -12.03 -14.92 -35.12
C SER A 321 -12.76 -16.25 -35.14
#